data_AF-A0A9P6CA00-F1
#
_entry.id   AF-A0A9P6CA00-F1
#
_cell.length_a   1.000
_cell.length_b   1.000
_cell.length_c   1.000
_cell.angle_alpha   90.00
_cell.angle_beta   90.00
_cell.angle_gamma   90.00
#
_symmetry.space_group_name_H-M   'P 1'
#
loop_
_entity.id
_entity.type
_entity.pdbx_description
1 polymer ?
#
loop_
_entity_poly.entity_id
_entity_poly.type
_entity_poly.pdbx_seq_one_letter_code
_entity_poly.pdbx_strand_id
1 'polypeptide(L)'
;MSGDMVVPRLPQAGGTPYVWPGLQSGNGVLQAVLDGRSGVWWIGDGFYGNPSLPWGNGFNVNPGDTVHFSFTSSGSVWTCTLSSNGKSASTTLNITGNTMNRAIFAAELTNVPFNFGPIVYNNVKITATTAASGWCGKTAHLGTYPYTVASTSASGNTCTISKITQNSAS
;
A
#
# COMPACT_ATOMS: atom_id res chain seq x y z
N MET A 1 -3.97 -7.50 -5.66
CA MET A 1 -4.55 -6.34 -4.95
C MET A 1 -4.29 -5.10 -5.80
N SER A 2 -5.25 -4.19 -5.94
CA SER A 2 -5.07 -2.94 -6.66
C SER A 2 -5.85 -1.81 -5.99
N GLY A 3 -5.57 -0.57 -6.37
CA GLY A 3 -6.32 0.60 -5.94
C GLY A 3 -5.61 1.90 -6.28
N ASP A 4 -6.14 2.98 -5.74
CA ASP A 4 -5.65 4.33 -5.94
C ASP A 4 -5.19 4.91 -4.60
N MET A 5 -3.99 5.47 -4.54
CA MET A 5 -3.46 6.17 -3.39
C MET A 5 -3.34 7.66 -3.72
N VAL A 6 -3.99 8.52 -2.93
CA VAL A 6 -3.79 9.96 -3.04
C VAL A 6 -2.52 10.31 -2.28
N VAL A 7 -1.56 10.92 -2.96
CA VAL A 7 -0.28 11.32 -2.36
C VAL A 7 -0.56 12.43 -1.34
N PRO A 8 -0.24 12.23 -0.05
CA PRO A 8 -0.55 13.22 0.98
C PRO A 8 0.46 14.37 0.92
N ARG A 9 0.29 15.39 1.77
CA ARG A 9 1.33 16.42 1.93
C ARG A 9 2.59 15.77 2.50
N LEU A 10 3.73 16.43 2.34
CA LEU A 10 4.94 16.03 3.05
C LEU A 10 4.86 16.53 4.51
N PRO A 11 5.31 15.72 5.48
CA PRO A 11 5.47 16.20 6.85
C PRO A 11 6.61 17.22 6.95
N GLN A 12 6.71 17.82 8.15
CA GLN A 12 7.86 18.62 8.52
C GLN A 12 9.16 17.81 8.38
N ALA A 13 10.22 18.47 7.93
CA ALA A 13 11.54 17.87 7.78
C ALA A 13 12.09 17.37 9.13
N GLY A 14 12.97 16.37 9.08
CA GLY A 14 13.69 15.86 10.26
C GLY A 14 13.37 14.41 10.64
N GLY A 15 12.50 13.72 9.91
CA GLY A 15 12.24 12.29 10.10
C GLY A 15 11.98 11.53 8.81
N THR A 16 11.55 10.29 8.96
CA THR A 16 11.35 9.32 7.88
C THR A 16 9.88 8.93 7.81
N PRO A 17 9.11 9.51 6.87
CA PRO A 17 7.74 9.10 6.63
C PRO A 17 7.66 8.11 5.48
N TYR A 18 7.03 6.97 5.73
CA TYR A 18 6.59 6.02 4.72
C TYR A 18 5.08 5.90 4.72
N VAL A 19 4.49 5.86 3.53
CA VAL A 19 3.06 5.61 3.34
C VAL A 19 2.91 4.52 2.30
N TRP A 20 2.16 3.47 2.60
CA TRP A 20 2.11 2.32 1.71
C TRP A 20 0.84 1.48 1.88
N PRO A 21 0.27 0.99 0.76
CA PRO A 21 -0.45 -0.26 0.77
C PRO A 21 0.51 -1.44 0.50
N GLY A 22 0.16 -2.61 1.04
CA GLY A 22 0.94 -3.82 0.82
C GLY A 22 0.17 -5.12 1.10
N LEU A 23 0.74 -6.22 0.61
CA LEU A 23 0.33 -7.59 0.88
C LEU A 23 1.42 -8.25 1.73
N GLN A 24 1.04 -8.77 2.90
CA GLN A 24 1.96 -9.33 3.88
C GLN A 24 1.77 -10.84 4.03
N SER A 25 2.89 -11.56 4.16
CA SER A 25 2.99 -12.97 4.52
C SER A 25 3.53 -13.12 5.96
N GLY A 26 3.92 -14.33 6.36
CA GLY A 26 4.71 -14.54 7.59
C GLY A 26 6.16 -14.09 7.49
N ASN A 27 6.70 -13.95 6.28
CA ASN A 27 8.14 -13.75 6.04
C ASN A 27 8.46 -12.41 5.36
N GLY A 28 7.48 -11.58 5.06
CA GLY A 28 7.71 -10.27 4.45
C GLY A 28 6.47 -9.56 3.96
N VAL A 29 6.68 -8.43 3.31
CA VAL A 29 5.62 -7.58 2.76
C VAL A 29 5.97 -7.14 1.34
N LEU A 30 5.05 -7.36 0.40
CA LEU A 30 5.05 -6.78 -0.93
C LEU A 30 4.29 -5.45 -0.88
N GLN A 31 4.90 -4.35 -1.29
CA GLN A 31 4.40 -3.02 -0.99
C GLN A 31 4.72 -2.00 -2.08
N ALA A 32 3.89 -0.95 -2.13
CA ALA A 32 4.12 0.27 -2.90
C ALA A 32 4.38 1.38 -1.89
N VAL A 33 5.62 1.83 -1.76
CA VAL A 33 6.05 2.74 -0.69
C VAL A 33 6.27 4.14 -1.23
N LEU A 34 5.47 5.10 -0.73
CA LEU A 34 5.81 6.51 -0.75
C LEU A 34 6.90 6.74 0.29
N ASP A 35 8.08 7.09 -0.18
CA ASP A 35 9.23 7.49 0.62
C ASP A 35 9.38 9.01 0.59
N GLY A 36 9.25 9.65 1.75
CA GLY A 36 9.35 11.09 1.90
C GLY A 36 10.63 11.57 2.59
N ARG A 37 11.60 10.66 2.83
CA ARG A 37 12.84 10.97 3.57
C ARG A 37 13.64 12.14 2.99
N SER A 38 13.59 12.31 1.67
CA SER A 38 14.35 13.32 0.94
C SER A 38 13.65 14.69 0.89
N GLY A 39 12.47 14.84 1.51
CA GLY A 39 11.66 16.06 1.39
C GLY A 39 10.90 16.16 0.07
N VAL A 40 10.88 15.09 -0.73
CA VAL A 40 9.99 14.87 -1.88
C VAL A 40 9.42 13.45 -1.79
N TRP A 41 8.23 13.22 -2.33
CA TRP A 41 7.68 11.87 -2.40
C TRP A 41 8.25 11.12 -3.60
N TRP A 42 8.88 9.98 -3.33
CA TRP A 42 9.22 8.98 -4.34
C TRP A 42 8.40 7.71 -4.08
N ILE A 43 7.63 7.26 -5.07
CA ILE A 43 6.88 6.00 -4.99
C ILE A 43 7.69 4.88 -5.63
N GLY A 44 7.88 3.77 -4.92
CA GLY A 44 8.49 2.56 -5.49
C GLY A 44 7.79 1.28 -5.04
N ASP A 45 7.98 0.20 -5.79
CA ASP A 45 7.43 -1.12 -5.48
C ASP A 45 8.52 -2.14 -5.08
N GLY A 46 8.18 -3.08 -4.21
CA GLY A 46 9.19 -4.02 -3.72
C GLY A 46 8.67 -5.01 -2.69
N PHE A 47 9.48 -6.04 -2.45
CA PHE A 47 9.26 -6.98 -1.37
C PHE A 47 10.35 -6.83 -0.31
N TYR A 48 9.94 -6.55 0.92
CA TYR A 48 10.84 -6.52 2.08
C TYR A 48 10.59 -7.77 2.92
N GLY A 49 11.59 -8.65 3.04
CA GLY A 49 11.48 -9.88 3.80
C GLY A 49 12.43 -10.98 3.33
N ASN A 50 12.00 -12.23 3.49
CA ASN A 50 12.69 -13.44 3.04
C ASN A 50 11.88 -14.11 1.90
N PRO A 51 12.43 -14.30 0.70
CA PRO A 51 13.81 -13.98 0.28
C PRO A 51 14.11 -12.48 0.28
N SER A 52 15.36 -12.12 0.54
CA SER A 52 15.84 -10.74 0.36
C SER A 52 15.95 -10.45 -1.13
N LEU A 53 15.13 -9.52 -1.63
CA LEU A 53 15.12 -9.11 -3.02
C LEU A 53 15.56 -7.65 -3.14
N PRO A 54 16.18 -7.25 -4.27
CA PRO A 54 16.35 -5.83 -4.57
C PRO A 54 15.00 -5.11 -4.56
N TRP A 55 15.02 -3.85 -4.14
CA TRP A 55 13.88 -2.97 -4.38
C TRP A 55 13.59 -2.87 -5.88
N GLY A 56 12.31 -2.74 -6.21
CA GLY A 56 11.85 -2.59 -7.57
C GLY A 56 12.00 -1.17 -8.10
N ASN A 57 11.13 -0.82 -9.04
CA ASN A 57 11.16 0.43 -9.78
C ASN A 57 10.24 1.48 -9.14
N GLY A 58 10.42 2.74 -9.53
CA GLY A 58 9.63 3.84 -8.99
C GLY A 58 9.87 5.18 -9.68
N PHE A 59 9.18 6.22 -9.21
CA PHE A 59 9.27 7.57 -9.75
C PHE A 59 8.84 8.63 -8.71
N ASN A 60 9.23 9.89 -8.94
CA ASN A 60 8.77 11.02 -8.12
C ASN A 60 7.30 11.35 -8.38
N VAL A 61 6.57 11.66 -7.31
CA VAL A 61 5.16 12.11 -7.32
C VAL A 61 5.01 13.34 -6.43
N ASN A 62 3.96 14.11 -6.66
CA ASN A 62 3.67 15.32 -5.89
C ASN A 62 2.44 15.12 -5.00
N PRO A 63 2.34 15.85 -3.87
CA PRO A 63 1.10 15.90 -3.09
C PRO A 63 -0.12 16.21 -3.98
N GLY A 64 -1.20 15.45 -3.77
CA GLY A 64 -2.43 15.54 -4.56
C GLY A 64 -2.45 14.65 -5.80
N ASP A 65 -1.30 14.13 -6.26
CA ASP A 65 -1.26 13.13 -7.32
C ASP A 65 -2.02 11.86 -6.89
N THR A 66 -2.60 11.16 -7.86
CA THR A 66 -3.16 9.82 -7.64
C THR A 66 -2.20 8.79 -8.20
N VAL A 67 -1.73 7.89 -7.34
CA VAL A 67 -0.94 6.72 -7.72
C VAL A 67 -1.86 5.53 -7.85
N HIS A 68 -1.93 4.95 -9.04
CA HIS A 68 -2.56 3.65 -9.26
C HIS A 68 -1.54 2.56 -8.94
N PHE A 69 -1.90 1.62 -8.06
CA PHE A 69 -1.07 0.47 -7.73
C PHE A 69 -1.77 -0.83 -8.09
N SER A 70 -1.01 -1.84 -8.53
CA SER A 70 -1.51 -3.20 -8.75
C SER A 70 -0.44 -4.24 -8.43
N PHE A 71 -0.84 -5.27 -7.71
CA PHE A 71 -0.05 -6.47 -7.42
C PHE A 71 -0.83 -7.68 -7.92
N THR A 72 -0.30 -8.38 -8.91
CA THR A 72 -0.87 -9.61 -9.47
C THR A 72 0.09 -10.76 -9.31
N SER A 73 -0.43 -11.96 -9.06
CA SER A 73 0.38 -13.15 -8.83
C SER A 73 0.12 -14.22 -9.88
N SER A 74 1.20 -14.86 -10.36
CA SER A 74 1.19 -16.12 -11.08
C SER A 74 2.12 -17.09 -10.36
N GLY A 75 1.55 -17.99 -9.55
CA GLY A 75 2.33 -18.82 -8.63
C GLY A 75 3.07 -17.97 -7.59
N SER A 76 4.39 -18.11 -7.51
CA SER A 76 5.25 -17.31 -6.64
C SER A 76 5.71 -15.99 -7.26
N VAL A 77 5.44 -15.78 -8.55
CA VAL A 77 5.86 -14.60 -9.28
C VAL A 77 4.80 -13.51 -9.13
N TRP A 78 5.21 -12.36 -8.61
CA TRP A 78 4.37 -11.19 -8.44
C TRP A 78 4.79 -10.11 -9.43
N THR A 79 3.82 -9.59 -10.19
CA THR A 79 4.00 -8.38 -10.99
C THR A 79 3.40 -7.21 -10.22
N CYS A 80 4.23 -6.20 -9.99
CA CYS A 80 3.87 -4.94 -9.37
C CYS A 80 3.85 -3.87 -10.45
N THR A 81 2.80 -3.04 -10.47
CA THR A 81 2.74 -1.88 -11.34
C THR A 81 2.33 -0.65 -10.56
N LEU A 82 2.94 0.47 -10.93
CA LEU A 82 2.66 1.80 -10.41
C LEU A 82 2.43 2.73 -11.60
N SER A 83 1.45 3.61 -11.52
CA SER A 83 1.31 4.70 -12.49
C SER A 83 0.70 5.96 -11.89
N SER A 84 1.13 7.11 -12.41
CA SER A 84 0.58 8.42 -12.03
C SER A 84 1.00 9.47 -13.07
N ASN A 85 0.07 10.31 -13.52
CA ASN A 85 0.37 11.47 -14.38
C ASN A 85 1.29 11.15 -15.59
N GLY A 86 1.01 10.05 -16.30
CA GLY A 86 1.79 9.62 -17.47
C GLY A 86 3.12 8.92 -17.14
N LYS A 87 3.51 8.82 -15.87
CA LYS A 87 4.64 8.00 -15.41
C LYS A 87 4.17 6.61 -15.06
N SER A 88 5.03 5.63 -15.26
CA SER A 88 4.79 4.25 -14.83
C SER A 88 6.07 3.55 -14.40
N ALA A 89 5.91 2.57 -13.53
CA ALA A 89 6.95 1.62 -13.13
C ALA A 89 6.32 0.22 -13.06
N SER A 90 7.14 -0.79 -13.34
CA SER A 90 6.72 -2.19 -13.26
C SER A 90 7.89 -3.04 -12.80
N THR A 91 7.62 -3.96 -11.88
CA THR A 91 8.62 -4.88 -11.33
C THR A 91 8.04 -6.28 -11.25
N THR A 92 8.82 -7.28 -11.64
CA THR A 92 8.47 -8.69 -11.46
C THR A 92 9.37 -9.29 -10.39
N LEU A 93 8.77 -9.87 -9.35
CA LEU A 93 9.47 -10.40 -8.18
C LEU A 93 9.09 -11.87 -7.97
N ASN A 94 10.08 -12.74 -7.82
CA ASN A 94 9.82 -14.12 -7.41
C ASN A 94 9.88 -14.22 -5.88
N ILE A 95 8.70 -14.28 -5.25
CA ILE A 95 8.53 -14.28 -3.79
C ILE A 95 8.18 -15.72 -3.35
N THR A 96 9.08 -16.67 -3.61
CA THR A 96 8.85 -18.09 -3.29
C THR A 96 8.67 -18.31 -1.78
N GLY A 97 7.81 -19.27 -1.39
CA GLY A 97 7.57 -19.62 0.02
C GLY A 97 6.72 -18.59 0.79
N ASN A 98 6.09 -17.65 0.09
CA ASN A 98 5.28 -16.60 0.71
C ASN A 98 3.82 -16.68 0.26
N THR A 99 2.94 -17.06 1.17
CA THR A 99 1.49 -16.89 1.01
C THR A 99 1.06 -15.57 1.64
N MET A 100 0.66 -14.62 0.80
CA MET A 100 0.12 -13.35 1.27
C MET A 100 -1.24 -13.59 1.92
N ASN A 101 -1.37 -13.23 3.20
CA ASN A 101 -2.57 -13.51 4.00
C ASN A 101 -3.18 -12.26 4.64
N ARG A 102 -2.56 -11.08 4.45
CA ARG A 102 -3.04 -9.79 4.95
C ARG A 102 -2.84 -8.72 3.89
N ALA A 103 -3.82 -7.84 3.76
CA ALA A 103 -3.66 -6.55 3.10
C ALA A 103 -3.48 -5.47 4.17
N ILE A 104 -2.50 -4.59 3.98
CA ILE A 104 -2.11 -3.58 4.95
C ILE A 104 -2.10 -2.21 4.27
N PHE A 105 -2.55 -1.20 4.99
CA PHE A 105 -2.51 0.21 4.62
C PHE A 105 -1.90 0.95 5.80
N ALA A 106 -0.73 1.54 5.62
CA ALA A 106 0.10 2.00 6.72
C ALA A 106 0.69 3.38 6.49
N ALA A 107 0.81 4.11 7.61
CA ALA A 107 1.74 5.20 7.79
C ALA A 107 2.82 4.70 8.76
N GLU A 108 4.05 4.57 8.30
CA GLU A 108 5.19 4.13 9.09
C GLU A 108 6.14 5.31 9.27
N LEU A 109 6.29 5.76 10.51
CA LEU A 109 6.91 7.04 10.81
C LEU A 109 8.05 6.84 11.81
N THR A 110 9.22 7.38 11.50
CA THR A 110 10.36 7.45 12.43
C THR A 110 10.76 8.90 12.64
N ASN A 111 10.76 9.37 13.89
CA ASN A 111 11.11 10.75 14.26
C ASN A 111 10.32 11.84 13.53
N VAL A 112 9.08 11.55 13.13
CA VAL A 112 8.17 12.49 12.47
C VAL A 112 6.73 12.24 12.90
N PRO A 113 5.96 13.27 13.28
CA PRO A 113 4.56 13.09 13.66
C PRO A 113 3.66 12.84 12.44
N PHE A 114 2.54 12.15 12.65
CA PHE A 114 1.52 12.00 11.62
C PHE A 114 0.67 13.28 11.52
N ASN A 115 1.17 14.35 10.90
CA ASN A 115 0.48 15.64 10.78
C ASN A 115 0.36 16.19 9.35
N PHE A 116 0.58 15.34 8.35
CA PHE A 116 0.68 15.72 6.95
C PHE A 116 -0.62 15.50 6.15
N GLY A 117 -1.74 15.45 6.87
CA GLY A 117 -3.08 15.28 6.32
C GLY A 117 -3.52 13.82 6.25
N PRO A 118 -4.77 13.57 5.80
CA PRO A 118 -5.26 12.22 5.68
C PRO A 118 -4.52 11.46 4.58
N ILE A 119 -4.21 10.20 4.85
CA ILE A 119 -3.82 9.24 3.82
C ILE A 119 -5.10 8.59 3.31
N VAL A 120 -5.29 8.64 2.00
CA VAL A 120 -6.52 8.17 1.36
C VAL A 120 -6.20 7.12 0.31
N TYR A 121 -6.89 5.99 0.42
CA TYR A 121 -6.93 4.96 -0.61
C TYR A 121 -8.33 4.85 -1.16
N ASN A 122 -8.48 4.82 -2.47
CA ASN A 122 -9.77 4.66 -3.14
C ASN A 122 -9.77 3.40 -4.02
N ASN A 123 -10.96 2.92 -4.36
CA ASN A 123 -11.18 1.87 -5.35
C ASN A 123 -10.33 0.62 -5.10
N VAL A 124 -10.13 0.27 -3.82
CA VAL A 124 -9.30 -0.85 -3.41
C VAL A 124 -10.01 -2.15 -3.77
N LYS A 125 -9.29 -3.02 -4.47
CA LYS A 125 -9.74 -4.35 -4.85
C LYS A 125 -8.72 -5.39 -4.39
N ILE A 126 -9.16 -6.32 -3.56
CA ILE A 126 -8.36 -7.43 -3.06
C ILE A 126 -9.00 -8.71 -3.56
N THR A 127 -8.26 -9.53 -4.29
CA THR A 127 -8.73 -10.84 -4.78
C THR A 127 -7.94 -11.93 -4.06
N ALA A 128 -8.63 -12.81 -3.36
CA ALA A 128 -8.05 -13.96 -2.69
C ALA A 128 -8.11 -15.21 -3.58
N THR A 129 -7.30 -16.21 -3.26
CA THR A 129 -7.37 -17.53 -3.92
C THR A 129 -8.47 -18.44 -3.34
N THR A 130 -9.04 -18.07 -2.18
CA THR A 130 -10.16 -18.78 -1.56
C THR A 130 -11.51 -18.27 -2.06
N ALA A 131 -12.49 -19.16 -2.17
CA ALA A 131 -13.88 -18.81 -2.45
C ALA A 131 -14.61 -18.20 -1.23
N ALA A 132 -14.03 -18.32 -0.02
CA ALA A 132 -14.60 -17.73 1.18
C ALA A 132 -14.54 -16.20 1.09
N SER A 133 -15.64 -15.52 1.42
CA SER A 133 -15.74 -14.05 1.42
C SER A 133 -15.76 -13.44 2.82
N GLY A 134 -15.91 -14.25 3.87
CA GLY A 134 -16.06 -13.79 5.26
C GLY A 134 -14.83 -13.13 5.90
N TRP A 135 -13.76 -12.93 5.12
CA TRP A 135 -12.61 -12.09 5.48
C TRP A 135 -12.81 -10.62 5.05
N CYS A 136 -13.64 -10.37 4.03
CA CYS A 136 -13.90 -9.02 3.54
C CYS A 136 -14.62 -8.19 4.62
N GLY A 137 -14.12 -6.99 4.90
CA GLY A 137 -14.64 -6.12 5.96
C GLY A 137 -14.10 -6.42 7.36
N LYS A 138 -13.36 -7.52 7.57
CA LYS A 138 -12.64 -7.72 8.82
C LYS A 138 -11.38 -6.87 8.82
N THR A 139 -11.36 -5.87 9.69
CA THR A 139 -10.24 -4.93 9.82
C THR A 139 -9.63 -5.07 11.21
N ALA A 140 -8.30 -5.15 11.25
CA ALA A 140 -7.52 -4.97 12.46
C ALA A 140 -6.82 -3.60 12.34
N HIS A 141 -6.72 -2.88 13.45
CA HIS A 141 -6.10 -1.57 13.49
C HIS A 141 -4.98 -1.55 14.53
N LEU A 142 -3.84 -1.01 14.13
CA LEU A 142 -2.69 -0.76 14.98
C LEU A 142 -2.33 0.72 14.90
N GLY A 143 -2.00 1.31 16.05
CA GLY A 143 -1.71 2.73 16.19
C GLY A 143 -2.84 3.50 16.88
N THR A 144 -2.64 4.81 17.01
CA THR A 144 -3.58 5.71 17.70
C THR A 144 -3.88 6.88 16.77
N TYR A 145 -4.75 6.65 15.79
CA TYR A 145 -5.21 7.69 14.86
C TYR A 145 -6.62 7.37 14.37
N PRO A 146 -7.46 8.39 14.07
CA PRO A 146 -8.79 8.15 13.55
C PRO A 146 -8.72 7.53 12.15
N TYR A 147 -9.50 6.48 11.89
CA TYR A 147 -9.58 5.89 10.56
C TYR A 147 -11.01 5.53 10.18
N THR A 148 -11.28 5.48 8.88
CA THR A 148 -12.54 4.99 8.32
C THR A 148 -12.28 4.01 7.19
N VAL A 149 -13.15 3.01 7.07
CA VAL A 149 -13.22 2.08 5.95
C VAL A 149 -14.65 2.10 5.46
N ALA A 150 -14.87 2.65 4.26
CA ALA A 150 -16.20 2.89 3.71
C ALA A 150 -16.53 1.90 2.59
N SER A 151 -17.80 1.51 2.55
CA SER A 151 -18.41 0.74 1.45
C SER A 151 -17.61 -0.51 1.08
N THR A 152 -17.47 -1.41 2.06
CA THR A 152 -16.84 -2.71 1.83
C THR A 152 -17.87 -3.71 1.32
N SER A 153 -17.55 -4.40 0.22
CA SER A 153 -18.42 -5.42 -0.37
C SER A 153 -17.61 -6.61 -0.86
N ALA A 154 -18.18 -7.81 -0.74
CA ALA A 154 -17.58 -9.03 -1.28
C ALA A 154 -18.37 -9.52 -2.49
N SER A 155 -17.66 -9.93 -3.54
CA SER A 155 -18.21 -10.62 -4.71
C SER A 155 -17.27 -11.77 -5.08
N GLY A 156 -17.75 -13.00 -4.88
CA GLY A 156 -16.91 -14.20 -5.00
C GLY A 156 -15.68 -14.12 -4.08
N ASN A 157 -14.50 -14.30 -4.68
CA ASN A 157 -13.21 -14.21 -3.99
C ASN A 157 -12.63 -12.79 -3.90
N THR A 158 -13.41 -11.77 -4.28
CA THR A 158 -12.96 -10.38 -4.35
C THR A 158 -13.64 -9.54 -3.28
N CYS A 159 -12.85 -8.78 -2.53
CA CYS A 159 -13.30 -7.72 -1.66
C CYS A 159 -13.02 -6.36 -2.31
N THR A 160 -14.04 -5.52 -2.38
CA THR A 160 -13.95 -4.14 -2.86
C THR A 160 -14.17 -3.20 -1.69
N ILE A 161 -13.34 -2.17 -1.58
CA ILE A 161 -13.44 -1.12 -0.57
C ILE A 161 -13.40 0.20 -1.32
N SER A 162 -14.47 0.99 -1.26
CA SER A 162 -14.52 2.25 -2.00
C SER A 162 -13.51 3.26 -1.48
N LYS A 163 -13.33 3.35 -0.16
CA LYS A 163 -12.43 4.32 0.45
C LYS A 163 -11.89 3.86 1.80
N ILE A 164 -10.60 4.05 2.01
CA ILE A 164 -9.93 4.00 3.31
C ILE A 164 -9.38 5.40 3.58
N THR A 165 -9.57 5.90 4.80
CA THR A 165 -8.97 7.18 5.23
C THR A 165 -8.32 7.00 6.57
N GLN A 166 -7.03 7.31 6.65
CA GLN A 166 -6.26 7.39 7.90
C GLN A 166 -6.02 8.88 8.16
N ASN A 167 -6.66 9.43 9.18
CA ASN A 167 -6.52 10.84 9.51
C ASN A 167 -5.30 11.05 10.40
N SER A 168 -4.56 12.13 10.18
CA SER A 168 -3.50 12.59 11.07
C SER A 168 -3.99 12.63 12.51
N ALA A 169 -3.17 12.16 13.45
CA ALA A 169 -3.41 12.44 14.86
C ALA A 169 -3.29 13.97 15.04
N SER A 170 -4.33 14.56 15.62
CA SER A 170 -4.43 16.00 15.90
C SER A 170 -3.20 16.55 16.59
#